data_AF-A0A0M3I5S9-F1
#
_entry.id   AF-A0A0M3I5S9-F1
#
_cell.length_a   1.000
_cell.length_b   1.000
_cell.length_c   1.000
_cell.angle_alpha   90.00
_cell.angle_beta   90.00
_cell.angle_gamma   90.00
#
_symmetry.space_group_name_H-M   'P 1'
#
loop_
_entity.id
_entity.type
_entity.pdbx_description
1 polymer ?
#
loop_
_entity_poly.entity_id
_entity_poly.type
_entity_poly.pdbx_seq_one_letter_code
_entity_poly.pdbx_strand_id
1 'polypeptide(L)'
;MQRRSSPQGRNIVLQVADIQYPSNPNRNPDGTYTADVWPQYTQSSMEYMNLTVESDYNNGASRVGTGPRRKQCAFWKNHLPNLLAAVGDMGEQLVRWKQELDRWQNEYIVDWQLHFEQYKKYQSYRYADSDNAQC
;
A
#
# COMPACT_ATOMS: atom_id res chain seq x y z
N MET A 1 -2.22 1.04 52.60
CA MET A 1 -2.87 1.20 51.28
C MET A 1 -2.50 0.02 50.39
N GLN A 2 -3.27 -1.08 50.41
CA GLN A 2 -3.13 -2.14 49.41
C GLN A 2 -3.68 -1.63 48.08
N ARG A 3 -2.82 -1.48 47.07
CA ARG A 3 -3.25 -1.28 45.68
C ARG A 3 -4.03 -2.54 45.29
N ARG A 4 -5.34 -2.43 45.14
CA ARG A 4 -6.14 -3.48 44.49
C ARG A 4 -5.70 -3.54 43.04
N SER A 5 -4.74 -4.40 42.73
CA SER A 5 -4.46 -4.79 41.36
C SER A 5 -5.74 -5.40 40.79
N SER A 6 -6.32 -4.75 39.78
CA SER A 6 -7.51 -5.24 39.08
C SER A 6 -7.29 -6.70 38.66
N PRO A 7 -8.25 -7.62 38.90
CA PRO A 7 -8.13 -9.02 38.50
C PRO A 7 -7.75 -9.20 37.03
N GLN A 8 -8.22 -8.30 36.16
CA GLN A 8 -7.92 -8.32 34.73
C GLN A 8 -6.47 -8.00 34.39
N GLY A 9 -5.85 -7.07 35.13
CA GLY A 9 -4.43 -6.74 34.97
C GLY A 9 -3.52 -7.90 35.40
N ARG A 10 -3.98 -8.75 36.31
CA ARG A 10 -3.28 -9.99 36.69
C ARG A 10 -3.41 -11.08 35.62
N ASN A 11 -4.58 -11.24 35.00
CA ASN A 11 -4.79 -12.25 33.95
C ASN A 11 -3.97 -11.97 32.68
N ILE A 12 -3.91 -10.73 32.22
CA ILE A 12 -3.11 -10.38 31.03
C ILE A 12 -1.62 -10.63 31.29
N VAL A 13 -1.10 -10.24 32.46
CA VAL A 13 0.33 -10.41 32.80
C VAL A 13 0.71 -11.89 32.93
N LEU A 14 -0.18 -12.72 33.48
CA LEU A 14 0.04 -14.17 33.56
C LEU A 14 0.01 -14.81 32.15
N GLN A 15 -0.96 -14.46 31.32
CA GLN A 15 -1.07 -15.02 29.96
C GLN A 15 0.08 -14.59 29.02
N VAL A 16 0.62 -13.37 29.18
CA VAL A 16 1.78 -12.91 28.40
C VAL A 16 3.08 -13.59 28.84
N ALA A 17 3.24 -13.91 30.13
CA ALA A 17 4.39 -14.65 30.63
C ALA A 17 4.45 -16.08 30.05
N ASP A 18 3.29 -16.68 29.79
CA ASP A 18 3.17 -18.00 29.16
C ASP A 18 3.41 -18.00 27.65
N ILE A 19 3.68 -16.85 27.01
CA ILE A 19 4.10 -16.80 25.59
C ILE A 19 5.58 -17.20 25.44
N GLN A 20 6.38 -17.06 26.50
CA GLN A 20 7.81 -17.39 26.48
C GLN A 20 8.08 -18.91 26.45
N TYR A 21 7.06 -19.72 26.77
CA TYR A 21 7.05 -21.17 26.57
C TYR A 21 5.91 -21.48 25.60
N PRO A 22 6.07 -22.32 24.58
CA PRO A 22 4.99 -22.66 23.64
C PRO A 22 3.93 -23.57 24.28
N SER A 23 3.45 -23.22 25.48
CA SER A 23 2.38 -23.89 26.19
C SER A 23 1.08 -23.12 25.99
N ASN A 24 0.08 -23.84 25.49
CA ASN A 24 -1.30 -23.41 25.34
C ASN A 24 -1.73 -22.32 26.34
N PRO A 25 -2.10 -21.09 25.89
CA PRO A 25 -2.47 -19.96 26.76
C PRO A 25 -3.76 -20.20 27.55
N ASN A 26 -4.43 -21.33 27.28
CA ASN A 26 -5.58 -21.79 28.04
C ASN A 26 -5.21 -22.60 29.28
N ARG A 27 -3.93 -22.91 29.50
CA ARG A 27 -3.49 -23.81 30.58
C ARG A 27 -2.68 -23.05 31.61
N ASN A 28 -3.21 -23.00 32.83
CA ASN A 28 -2.54 -22.40 33.97
C ASN A 28 -1.34 -23.26 34.42
N PRO A 29 -0.39 -22.68 35.18
CA PRO A 29 0.75 -23.43 35.73
C PRO A 29 0.36 -24.58 36.66
N ASP A 30 -0.81 -24.50 37.30
CA ASP A 30 -1.38 -25.56 38.16
C ASP A 30 -2.04 -26.70 37.36
N GLY A 31 -2.05 -26.61 36.03
CA GLY A 31 -2.64 -27.59 35.13
C GLY A 31 -4.15 -27.41 34.90
N THR A 32 -4.79 -26.43 35.55
CA THR A 32 -6.19 -26.07 35.30
C THR A 32 -6.33 -25.25 34.02
N TYR A 33 -7.56 -25.13 33.52
CA TYR A 33 -7.84 -24.31 32.33
C TYR A 33 -8.32 -22.91 32.72
N THR A 34 -7.98 -21.92 31.88
CA THR A 34 -8.51 -20.56 32.00
C THR A 34 -10.02 -20.57 31.77
N ALA A 35 -10.75 -19.73 32.52
CA ALA A 35 -12.20 -19.61 32.37
C ALA A 35 -12.60 -19.08 30.98
N ASP A 36 -11.77 -18.17 30.44
CA ASP A 36 -11.88 -17.68 29.07
C ASP A 36 -10.98 -18.50 28.15
N VAL A 37 -11.58 -19.11 27.13
CA VAL A 37 -10.85 -19.89 26.12
C VAL A 37 -10.32 -18.96 25.04
N TRP A 38 -9.01 -18.88 24.92
CA TRP A 38 -8.30 -18.30 23.81
C TRP A 38 -8.45 -19.20 22.57
N PRO A 39 -9.10 -18.72 21.50
CA PRO A 39 -9.27 -19.50 20.30
C PRO A 39 -7.92 -19.72 19.61
N GLN A 40 -7.73 -20.91 19.03
CA GLN A 40 -6.58 -21.16 18.19
C GLN A 40 -6.72 -20.37 16.89
N TYR A 41 -5.72 -19.55 16.57
CA TYR A 41 -5.69 -18.86 15.30
C TYR A 41 -5.52 -19.88 14.15
N THR A 42 -6.45 -19.88 13.21
CA THR A 42 -6.34 -20.61 11.95
C THR A 42 -6.45 -19.64 10.77
N GLN A 43 -5.91 -19.99 9.60
CA GLN A 43 -6.01 -19.13 8.42
C GLN A 43 -7.46 -18.97 7.93
N SER A 44 -8.33 -19.94 8.20
CA SER A 44 -9.75 -19.92 7.82
C SER A 44 -10.61 -19.10 8.79
N SER A 45 -10.49 -19.36 10.10
CA SER A 45 -11.28 -18.66 11.12
C SER A 45 -10.71 -17.27 11.43
N MET A 46 -9.38 -17.16 11.44
CA MET A 46 -8.62 -15.98 11.87
C MET A 46 -9.13 -15.42 13.20
N GLU A 47 -9.57 -16.30 14.10
CA GLU A 47 -10.14 -15.88 15.36
C GLU A 47 -9.08 -15.24 16.26
N TYR A 48 -9.51 -14.24 17.00
CA TYR A 48 -8.69 -13.55 17.98
C TYR A 48 -9.47 -13.30 19.25
N MET A 49 -8.75 -13.31 20.38
CA MET A 49 -9.29 -12.88 21.66
C MET A 49 -9.35 -11.35 21.68
N ASN A 50 -10.54 -10.80 21.88
CA ASN A 50 -10.69 -9.37 22.11
C ASN A 50 -10.36 -9.08 23.58
N LEU A 51 -9.28 -8.37 23.85
CA LEU A 51 -8.83 -8.03 25.21
C LEU A 51 -9.37 -6.65 25.59
N THR A 52 -10.50 -6.61 26.29
CA THR A 52 -11.11 -5.38 26.82
C THR A 52 -11.52 -5.54 28.28
N VAL A 53 -12.10 -4.49 28.88
CA VAL A 53 -12.56 -4.50 30.27
C VAL A 53 -13.87 -5.28 30.45
N GLU A 54 -14.09 -5.84 31.64
CA GLU A 54 -15.21 -6.76 31.91
C GLU A 54 -16.58 -6.11 31.66
N SER A 55 -16.67 -4.81 31.98
CA SER A 55 -17.87 -4.01 31.73
C SER A 55 -18.28 -4.02 30.26
N ASP A 56 -17.33 -4.06 29.33
CA ASP A 56 -17.63 -4.01 27.91
C ASP A 56 -18.21 -5.33 27.42
N TYR A 57 -17.74 -6.46 27.94
CA TYR A 57 -18.36 -7.77 27.64
C TYR A 57 -19.79 -7.83 28.17
N ASN A 58 -20.03 -7.31 29.38
CA ASN A 58 -21.39 -7.21 29.94
C ASN A 58 -22.30 -6.29 29.11
N ASN A 59 -21.72 -5.31 28.41
CA ASN A 59 -22.41 -4.41 27.50
C ASN A 59 -22.52 -4.96 26.05
N GLY A 60 -22.20 -6.24 25.83
CA GLY A 60 -22.38 -6.93 24.56
C GLY A 60 -21.14 -6.97 23.66
N ALA A 61 -19.96 -6.56 24.13
CA ALA A 61 -18.73 -6.79 23.38
C ALA A 61 -18.43 -8.29 23.25
N SER A 62 -18.04 -8.74 22.06
CA SER A 62 -17.65 -10.14 21.87
C SER A 62 -16.25 -10.39 22.44
N ARG A 63 -16.09 -11.51 23.17
CA ARG A 63 -14.80 -12.03 23.66
C ARG A 63 -13.94 -12.60 22.54
N VAL A 64 -14.57 -13.16 21.51
CA VAL A 64 -13.90 -13.70 20.32
C VAL A 64 -14.35 -12.92 19.09
N GLY A 65 -13.39 -12.37 18.37
CA GLY A 65 -13.61 -11.75 17.06
C GLY A 65 -12.98 -12.58 15.95
N THR A 66 -13.33 -12.26 14.71
CA THR A 66 -12.69 -12.84 13.53
C THR A 66 -11.91 -11.76 12.78
N GLY A 67 -10.64 -12.05 12.48
CA GLY A 67 -9.64 -11.22 11.79
C GLY A 67 -9.85 -9.70 11.87
N PRO A 68 -9.15 -8.97 12.75
CA PRO A 68 -9.32 -7.53 12.79
C PRO A 68 -8.86 -6.94 11.46
N ARG A 69 -9.73 -6.12 10.83
CA ARG A 69 -9.37 -5.32 9.64
C ARG A 69 -8.89 -6.14 8.44
N ARG A 70 -9.55 -7.27 8.13
CA ARG A 70 -9.22 -8.16 6.97
C ARG A 70 -9.03 -7.38 5.67
N LYS A 71 -9.95 -6.45 5.37
CA LYS A 71 -9.90 -5.63 4.15
C LYS A 71 -8.65 -4.76 4.10
N GLN A 72 -8.27 -4.16 5.21
CA GLN A 72 -7.08 -3.30 5.31
C GLN A 72 -5.80 -4.14 5.22
N CYS A 73 -5.75 -5.30 5.85
CA CYS A 73 -4.60 -6.20 5.72
C CYS A 73 -4.42 -6.67 4.27
N ALA A 74 -5.51 -7.07 3.60
CA ALA A 74 -5.49 -7.45 2.19
C ALA A 74 -5.07 -6.28 1.29
N PHE A 75 -5.50 -5.05 1.61
CA PHE A 75 -5.04 -3.85 0.92
C PHE A 75 -3.52 -3.71 0.97
N TRP A 76 -2.94 -3.71 2.16
CA TRP A 76 -1.50 -3.51 2.33
C TRP A 76 -0.64 -4.68 1.81
N LYS A 77 -1.12 -5.91 1.94
CA LYS A 77 -0.36 -7.12 1.56
C LYS A 77 -0.52 -7.50 0.09
N ASN A 78 -1.70 -7.31 -0.48
CA ASN A 78 -2.02 -7.84 -1.81
C ASN A 78 -2.23 -6.71 -2.82
N HIS A 79 -3.04 -5.69 -2.48
CA HIS A 79 -3.42 -4.67 -3.45
C HIS A 79 -2.31 -3.63 -3.67
N LEU A 80 -1.67 -3.15 -2.60
CA LEU A 80 -0.66 -2.10 -2.72
C LEU A 80 0.57 -2.54 -3.52
N PRO A 81 1.17 -3.73 -3.31
CA PRO A 81 2.30 -4.17 -4.14
C PRO A 81 1.94 -4.25 -5.62
N ASN A 82 0.74 -4.75 -5.94
CA ASN A 82 0.26 -4.83 -7.32
C ASN A 82 0.07 -3.45 -7.94
N LEU A 83 -0.46 -2.48 -7.17
CA LEU A 83 -0.61 -1.10 -7.61
C LEU A 83 0.75 -0.46 -7.88
N LEU A 84 1.72 -0.63 -6.98
CA LEU A 84 3.08 -0.12 -7.16
C LEU A 84 3.77 -0.73 -8.39
N ALA A 85 3.58 -2.02 -8.64
CA ALA A 85 4.10 -2.67 -9.83
C ALA A 85 3.50 -2.08 -11.12
N ALA A 86 2.18 -1.84 -11.15
CA ALA A 86 1.50 -1.26 -12.31
C ALA A 86 1.90 0.20 -12.57
N VAL A 87 2.10 0.99 -11.52
CA VAL A 87 2.49 2.41 -11.63
C VAL A 87 4.00 2.58 -11.83
N GLY A 88 4.82 1.63 -11.41
CA GLY A 88 6.27 1.64 -11.61
C GLY A 88 6.67 1.76 -13.08
N ASP A 89 6.02 1.00 -13.96
CA ASP A 89 6.20 1.07 -15.42
C ASP A 89 5.84 2.45 -15.98
N MET A 90 4.73 3.05 -15.49
CA MET A 90 4.34 4.40 -15.89
C MET A 90 5.40 5.46 -15.52
N GLY A 91 6.07 5.29 -14.36
CA GLY A 91 7.15 6.17 -13.94
C GLY A 91 8.34 6.13 -14.89
N GLU A 92 8.80 4.94 -15.28
CA GLU A 92 9.91 4.76 -16.21
C GLU A 92 9.58 5.34 -17.60
N GLN A 93 8.39 5.05 -18.13
CA GLN A 93 7.96 5.59 -19.41
C GLN A 93 7.87 7.12 -19.41
N LEU A 94 7.39 7.72 -18.33
CA LEU A 94 7.33 9.18 -18.19
C LEU A 94 8.73 9.81 -18.13
N VAL A 95 9.67 9.18 -17.43
CA VAL A 95 11.07 9.63 -17.39
C VAL A 95 11.71 9.57 -18.78
N ARG A 96 11.52 8.45 -19.49
CA ARG A 96 12.02 8.29 -20.86
C ARG A 96 11.40 9.31 -21.80
N TRP A 97 10.09 9.50 -21.77
CA TRP A 97 9.41 10.51 -22.59
C TRP A 97 9.96 11.92 -22.31
N LYS A 98 10.19 12.29 -21.04
CA LYS A 98 10.80 13.57 -20.70
C LYS A 98 12.19 13.73 -21.29
N GLN A 99 13.02 12.69 -21.26
CA GLN A 99 14.36 12.73 -21.84
C GLN A 99 14.32 12.89 -23.37
N GLU A 100 13.45 12.15 -24.06
CA GLU A 100 13.30 12.28 -25.52
C GLU A 100 12.76 13.66 -25.92
N LEU A 101 11.82 14.21 -25.13
CA LEU A 101 11.30 15.55 -25.37
C LEU A 101 12.37 16.62 -25.17
N ASP A 102 13.18 16.51 -24.11
CA ASP A 102 14.28 17.43 -23.84
C ASP A 102 15.34 17.38 -24.96
N ARG A 103 15.71 16.18 -25.40
CA ARG A 103 16.61 15.99 -26.55
C ARG A 103 16.03 16.61 -27.82
N TRP A 104 14.76 16.34 -28.12
CA TRP A 104 14.10 16.94 -29.28
C TRP A 104 14.10 18.46 -29.22
N GLN A 105 13.77 19.03 -28.06
CA GLN A 105 13.67 20.49 -27.89
C GLN A 105 15.03 21.19 -27.93
N ASN A 106 16.10 20.54 -27.46
CA ASN A 106 17.40 21.20 -27.34
C ASN A 106 18.34 20.88 -28.51
N GLU A 107 18.20 19.71 -29.14
CA GLU A 107 19.11 19.26 -30.21
C GLU A 107 18.45 19.29 -31.58
N TYR A 108 17.21 18.80 -31.72
CA TYR A 108 16.61 18.57 -33.05
C TYR A 108 15.75 19.72 -33.56
N ILE A 109 15.04 20.43 -32.68
CA ILE A 109 14.07 21.45 -33.12
C ILE A 109 14.74 22.65 -33.80
N VAL A 110 15.98 22.98 -33.43
CA VAL A 110 16.72 24.12 -33.97
C VAL A 110 17.07 23.90 -35.45
N ASP A 111 17.62 22.73 -35.77
CA ASP A 111 17.93 22.35 -37.16
C ASP A 111 16.65 22.23 -37.99
N TRP A 112 15.59 21.69 -37.40
CA TRP A 112 14.30 21.58 -38.07
C TRP A 112 13.72 22.97 -38.40
N GLN A 113 13.81 23.92 -37.48
CA GLN A 113 13.43 25.32 -37.72
C GLN A 113 14.26 25.94 -38.85
N LEU A 114 15.58 25.75 -38.83
CA LEU A 114 16.46 26.27 -39.88
C LEU A 114 16.08 25.71 -41.27
N HIS A 115 15.91 24.40 -41.38
CA HIS A 115 15.53 23.75 -42.63
C HIS A 115 14.13 24.17 -43.10
N PHE A 116 13.20 24.35 -42.17
CA PHE A 116 11.86 24.82 -42.49
C PHE A 116 11.87 26.25 -43.05
N GLU A 117 12.68 27.15 -42.47
CA GLU A 117 12.87 28.51 -43.00
C GLU A 117 13.51 28.49 -44.40
N GLN A 118 14.50 27.64 -44.64
CA GLN A 118 15.12 27.48 -45.96
C GLN A 118 14.10 26.98 -46.99
N TYR A 119 13.30 25.99 -46.63
CA TYR A 119 12.25 25.46 -47.50
C TYR A 119 11.24 26.53 -47.89
N LYS A 120 10.76 27.36 -46.94
CA LYS A 120 9.84 28.47 -47.24
C LYS A 120 10.44 29.46 -48.24
N LYS A 121 11.72 29.82 -48.09
CA LYS A 121 12.42 30.68 -49.05
C LYS A 121 12.45 30.05 -50.44
N TYR A 122 12.86 28.78 -50.53
CA TYR A 122 12.92 28.07 -51.81
C TYR A 122 11.55 28.00 -52.51
N GLN A 123 10.49 27.72 -51.76
CA GLN A 123 9.13 27.74 -52.30
C GLN A 123 8.76 29.12 -52.85
N SER A 124 9.07 30.21 -52.12
CA SER A 124 8.78 31.57 -52.60
C SER A 124 9.48 31.93 -53.92
N TYR A 125 10.74 31.51 -54.11
CA TYR A 125 11.44 31.70 -55.38
C TYR A 125 10.77 30.92 -56.52
N ARG A 126 10.36 29.68 -56.26
CA ARG A 126 9.66 28.85 -57.25
C ARG A 126 8.35 29.46 -57.74
N TYR A 127 7.58 30.06 -56.83
CA TYR A 127 6.32 30.73 -57.19
C TYR A 127 6.56 32.03 -57.95
N ALA A 128 7.59 32.80 -57.57
CA ALA A 128 7.97 34.01 -58.30
C ALA A 128 8.44 33.69 -59.74
N ASP A 129 9.18 32.60 -59.93
CA ASP A 129 9.58 32.13 -61.25
C ASP A 129 8.39 31.60 -62.07
N SER A 130 7.40 30.94 -61.45
CA SER A 130 6.19 30.53 -62.17
C SER A 130 5.34 31.72 -62.61
N ASP A 131 5.22 32.75 -61.77
CA ASP A 131 4.49 33.97 -62.12
C ASP A 131 5.20 34.77 -63.22
N ASN A 132 6.55 34.81 -63.20
CA ASN A 132 7.34 35.43 -64.27
C ASN A 132 7.43 34.59 -65.55
N ALA A 133 7.24 33.27 -65.48
CA ALA A 133 7.17 32.38 -66.63
C ALA A 133 5.79 32.35 -67.29
N GLN A 134 4.78 32.97 -66.68
CA GLN A 134 3.45 33.15 -67.23
C GLN A 134 3.39 34.45 -68.05
N CYS A 135 4.11 34.48 -69.17
CA CYS A 135 4.03 35.51 -70.21
C CYS A 135 3.85 34.84 -71.58
#